data_AF-M6U538-F1
#
_entry.id   AF-M6U538-F1
#
_cell.length_a   1.000
_cell.length_b   1.000
_cell.length_c   1.000
_cell.angle_alpha   90.00
_cell.angle_beta   90.00
_cell.angle_gamma   90.00
#
_symmetry.space_group_name_H-M   'P 1'
#
loop_
_entity.id
_entity.type
_entity.pdbx_description
1 polymer ?
#
loop_
_entity_poly.entity_id
_entity_poly.type
_entity_poly.pdbx_seq_one_letter_code
_entity_poly.pdbx_strand_id
1 'polypeptide(L)'
;MKPTTPNHFSVHDHGPVYSETRKATEEFSFHPMLISWLRTSLELQGNEILKITETGCTDRSCPVIETCLEIYHTDQNTKYMIRFGRAKHLISKMDLAFSLKKQGIV
;
A
#
# COMPACT_ATOMS: atom_id res chain seq x y z
N MET A 1 25.95 -3.83 40.42
CA MET A 1 26.25 -2.91 39.30
C MET A 1 25.04 -2.84 38.40
N LYS A 2 24.44 -1.67 38.20
CA LYS A 2 23.36 -1.45 37.22
C LYS A 2 24.02 -1.07 35.89
N PRO A 3 23.70 -1.69 34.75
CA PRO A 3 24.13 -1.16 33.47
C PRO A 3 23.28 0.04 33.10
N THR A 4 23.98 1.13 32.86
CA THR A 4 23.53 2.38 32.26
C THR A 4 23.03 2.14 30.83
N THR A 5 21.80 2.55 30.51
CA THR A 5 21.28 2.74 29.13
C THR A 5 22.08 3.83 28.38
N PRO A 6 21.91 4.06 27.06
CA PRO A 6 21.12 3.35 26.02
C PRO A 6 21.94 3.11 24.71
N ASN A 7 21.81 1.98 24.01
CA ASN A 7 22.33 1.83 22.64
C ASN A 7 21.61 0.65 21.99
N HIS A 8 20.88 0.73 20.89
CA HIS A 8 20.93 1.65 19.75
C HIS A 8 19.48 1.66 19.24
N PHE A 9 18.73 2.77 19.36
CA PHE A 9 17.60 2.94 18.47
C PHE A 9 18.25 3.12 17.10
N SER A 10 18.42 2.01 16.38
CA SER A 10 18.73 2.07 14.97
C SER A 10 17.46 2.59 14.32
N VAL A 11 17.34 3.92 14.35
CA VAL A 11 16.29 4.70 13.70
C VAL A 11 16.60 4.60 12.22
N HIS A 12 16.36 3.43 11.64
CA HIS A 12 16.38 3.31 10.20
C HIS A 12 15.22 4.14 9.66
N ASP A 13 15.48 4.83 8.56
CA ASP A 13 14.46 5.65 7.92
C ASP A 13 13.35 4.72 7.37
N HIS A 14 12.18 4.81 7.98
CA HIS A 14 10.98 4.10 7.55
C HIS A 14 10.15 5.08 6.72
N GLY A 15 10.63 5.34 5.50
CA GLY A 15 10.02 6.28 4.57
C GLY A 15 9.34 5.59 3.38
N PRO A 16 8.63 6.36 2.54
CA PRO A 16 8.14 5.86 1.26
C PRO A 16 9.34 5.53 0.36
N VAL A 17 9.55 4.24 0.09
CA VAL A 17 10.58 3.75 -0.83
C VAL A 17 10.08 3.72 -2.28
N TYR A 18 8.76 3.80 -2.46
CA TYR A 18 8.13 3.88 -3.77
C TYR A 18 6.80 4.64 -3.68
N SER A 19 6.49 5.44 -4.71
CA SER A 19 5.18 6.03 -4.88
C SER A 19 4.85 6.12 -6.37
N GLU A 20 3.65 5.71 -6.75
CA GLU A 20 3.15 5.84 -8.12
C GLU A 20 1.68 6.28 -8.08
N THR A 21 1.26 7.07 -9.06
CA THR A 21 -0.13 7.52 -9.21
C THR A 21 -0.60 7.21 -10.62
N ARG A 22 -1.76 6.58 -10.72
CA ARG A 22 -2.39 6.11 -11.97
C ARG A 22 -3.88 6.35 -11.95
N LYS A 23 -4.50 6.42 -13.12
CA LYS A 23 -5.95 6.34 -13.23
C LYS A 23 -6.42 4.90 -13.11
N ALA A 24 -7.67 4.68 -12.72
CA ALA A 24 -8.30 3.36 -12.70
C ALA A 24 -8.45 2.70 -14.09
N THR A 25 -8.05 3.38 -15.16
CA THR A 25 -7.92 2.85 -16.53
C THR A 25 -6.51 2.38 -16.88
N GLU A 26 -5.50 2.69 -16.07
CA GLU A 26 -4.09 2.44 -16.38
C GLU A 26 -3.55 1.32 -15.48
N GLU A 27 -2.76 0.41 -16.05
CA GLU A 27 -2.13 -0.68 -15.30
C GLU A 27 -0.90 -0.20 -14.51
N PHE A 28 -0.67 -0.81 -13.35
CA PHE A 28 0.59 -0.63 -12.62
C PHE A 28 1.70 -1.47 -13.26
N SER A 29 2.86 -0.86 -13.53
CA SER A 29 3.98 -1.56 -14.20
C SER A 29 4.53 -2.74 -13.39
N PHE A 30 4.36 -2.72 -12.06
CA PHE A 30 4.82 -3.79 -11.17
C PHE A 30 3.75 -4.87 -10.91
N HIS A 31 2.47 -4.61 -11.24
CA HIS A 31 1.38 -5.53 -10.95
C HIS A 31 0.17 -5.30 -11.88
N PRO A 32 0.21 -5.77 -13.13
CA PRO A 32 -0.82 -5.45 -14.14
C PRO A 32 -2.23 -5.87 -13.71
N MET A 33 -2.37 -7.00 -13.00
CA MET A 33 -3.67 -7.50 -12.56
C MET A 33 -4.31 -6.74 -11.38
N LEU A 34 -3.56 -5.88 -10.67
CA LEU A 34 -4.05 -5.26 -9.43
C LEU A 34 -5.23 -4.34 -9.71
N ILE A 35 -5.16 -3.59 -10.81
CA ILE A 35 -6.24 -2.71 -11.28
C ILE A 35 -7.49 -3.49 -11.64
N SER A 36 -7.35 -4.61 -12.36
CA SER A 36 -8.47 -5.47 -12.72
C SER A 36 -9.22 -5.97 -11.47
N TRP A 37 -8.50 -6.37 -10.43
CA TRP A 37 -9.11 -6.79 -9.17
C TRP A 37 -9.79 -5.62 -8.45
N LEU A 38 -9.14 -4.47 -8.34
CA LEU A 38 -9.70 -3.28 -7.70
C LEU A 38 -10.98 -2.81 -8.39
N ARG A 39 -10.99 -2.77 -9.73
CA ARG A 39 -12.18 -2.41 -10.51
C ARG A 39 -13.33 -3.36 -10.24
N THR A 40 -13.04 -4.66 -10.14
CA THR A 40 -14.06 -5.68 -9.86
C THR A 40 -14.59 -5.57 -8.42
N SER A 41 -13.71 -5.39 -7.44
CA SER A 41 -14.08 -5.41 -6.02
C SER A 41 -14.68 -4.09 -5.51
N LEU A 42 -14.37 -2.97 -6.14
CA LEU A 42 -14.79 -1.63 -5.69
C LEU A 42 -15.69 -0.89 -6.70
N GLU A 43 -16.08 -1.58 -7.78
CA GLU A 43 -16.94 -1.04 -8.84
C GLU A 43 -16.42 0.29 -9.42
N LEU A 44 -15.09 0.42 -9.55
CA LEU A 44 -14.43 1.64 -10.03
C LEU A 44 -14.86 1.96 -11.47
N GLN A 45 -15.24 3.21 -11.71
CA GLN A 45 -15.79 3.70 -12.98
C GLN A 45 -14.70 4.12 -13.99
N GLY A 46 -13.44 4.18 -13.57
CA GLY A 46 -12.29 4.55 -14.40
C GLY A 46 -11.84 6.01 -14.23
N ASN A 47 -12.65 6.84 -13.58
CA ASN A 47 -12.34 8.24 -13.31
C ASN A 47 -11.57 8.45 -12.00
N GLU A 48 -11.41 7.38 -11.22
CA GLU A 48 -10.71 7.41 -9.95
C GLU A 48 -9.20 7.50 -10.15
N ILE A 49 -8.55 8.21 -9.23
CA ILE A 49 -7.10 8.30 -9.13
C ILE A 49 -6.66 7.32 -8.06
N LEU A 50 -5.70 6.47 -8.40
CA LEU A 50 -5.11 5.45 -7.55
C LEU A 50 -3.67 5.87 -7.26
N LYS A 51 -3.38 6.10 -5.98
CA LYS A 51 -2.02 6.37 -5.52
C LYS A 51 -1.56 5.19 -4.67
N ILE A 52 -0.47 4.56 -5.10
CA ILE A 52 0.17 3.50 -4.33
C ILE A 52 1.45 4.03 -3.70
N THR A 53 1.70 3.69 -2.45
CA THR A 53 2.90 4.07 -1.71
C THR A 53 3.41 2.85 -0.97
N GLU A 54 4.65 2.45 -1.24
CA GLU A 54 5.34 1.41 -0.48
C GLU A 54 6.22 2.09 0.56
N THR A 55 5.93 1.82 1.82
CA THR A 55 6.79 2.16 2.94
C THR A 55 7.69 0.98 3.22
N GLY A 56 8.98 1.22 3.25
CA GLY A 56 9.98 0.19 3.44
C GLY A 56 11.11 0.68 4.31
N CYS A 57 12.01 -0.24 4.64
CA CYS A 57 13.30 0.09 5.21
C CYS A 57 14.40 -0.29 4.22
N THR A 58 15.44 0.54 4.11
CA THR A 58 16.63 0.18 3.31
C THR A 58 17.49 -0.89 4.00
N ASP A 59 17.27 -1.15 5.29
CA ASP A 59 17.92 -2.21 6.03
C ASP A 59 17.26 -3.56 5.74
N ARG A 60 18.05 -4.53 5.25
CA ARG A 60 17.58 -5.88 4.89
C ARG A 60 17.09 -6.70 6.09
N SER A 61 17.48 -6.33 7.30
CA SER A 61 17.07 -6.98 8.55
C SER A 61 15.80 -6.37 9.14
N CYS A 62 15.31 -5.26 8.58
CA CYS A 62 14.07 -4.64 9.03
C CYS A 62 12.87 -5.22 8.26
N PRO A 63 11.92 -5.91 8.94
CA PRO A 63 10.78 -6.55 8.29
C PRO A 63 9.68 -5.56 7.90
N VAL A 64 9.89 -4.25 8.08
CA VAL A 64 8.89 -3.22 7.82
C VAL A 64 8.76 -3.04 6.32
N ILE A 65 7.74 -3.69 5.76
CA ILE A 65 7.27 -3.46 4.41
C ILE A 65 5.75 -3.35 4.44
N GLU A 66 5.25 -2.19 4.07
CA GLU A 66 3.83 -1.93 3.95
C GLU A 66 3.56 -1.24 2.62
N THR A 67 2.52 -1.67 1.92
CA THR A 67 2.01 -0.95 0.75
C THR A 67 0.66 -0.35 1.07
N CYS A 68 0.51 0.95 0.90
CA CYS A 68 -0.74 1.68 0.99
C CYS A 68 -1.27 1.99 -0.40
N LEU A 69 -2.56 1.78 -0.62
CA LEU A 69 -3.27 2.18 -1.83
C LEU A 69 -4.39 3.14 -1.44
N GLU A 70 -4.28 4.38 -1.90
CA GLU A 70 -5.25 5.45 -1.73
C GLU A 70 -6.05 5.62 -3.02
N ILE A 71 -7.37 5.67 -2.91
CA ILE A 71 -8.30 5.80 -4.04
C ILE A 71 -9.08 7.09 -3.87
N TYR A 72 -8.94 8.00 -4.83
CA TYR A 72 -9.59 9.31 -4.84
C TYR A 72 -10.61 9.37 -5.98
N HIS A 73 -11.79 9.91 -5.70
CA HIS A 73 -12.71 10.32 -6.76
C HIS A 73 -12.32 11.69 -7.32
N THR A 74 -13.01 12.11 -8.39
CA THR A 74 -12.78 13.37 -9.10
C THR A 74 -12.86 14.63 -8.22
N ASP A 75 -13.46 14.54 -7.04
CA ASP A 75 -13.50 15.60 -6.02
C ASP A 75 -12.28 15.62 -5.07
N GLN A 76 -11.26 14.77 -5.32
CA GLN A 76 -10.01 14.66 -4.56
C GLN A 76 -10.16 14.26 -3.07
N ASN A 77 -11.35 13.88 -2.62
CA ASN A 77 -11.50 13.22 -1.33
C ASN A 77 -11.08 11.75 -1.46
N THR A 78 -10.18 11.31 -0.57
CA THR A 78 -9.83 9.89 -0.43
C THR A 78 -11.08 9.13 -0.02
N LYS A 79 -11.54 8.21 -0.88
CA LYS A 79 -12.70 7.36 -0.59
C LYS A 79 -12.29 6.07 0.11
N TYR A 80 -11.19 5.46 -0.33
CA TYR A 80 -10.69 4.22 0.24
C TYR A 80 -9.19 4.30 0.47
N MET A 81 -8.74 3.75 1.60
CA MET A 81 -7.34 3.56 1.91
C MET A 81 -7.12 2.09 2.28
N ILE A 82 -6.51 1.33 1.38
CA ILE A 82 -6.26 -0.10 1.56
C ILE A 82 -4.79 -0.28 1.95
N ARG A 83 -4.53 -0.99 3.04
CA ARG A 83 -3.18 -1.24 3.55
C ARG A 83 -2.83 -2.72 3.45
N PHE A 84 -1.69 -3.01 2.84
CA PHE A 84 -1.14 -4.34 2.67
C PHE A 84 0.15 -4.46 3.48
N GLY A 85 0.26 -5.47 4.35
CA GLY A 85 1.51 -5.78 5.07
C GLY A 85 2.54 -6.50 4.22
N ARG A 86 2.63 -6.16 2.92
CA ARG A 86 3.50 -6.80 1.92
C ARG A 86 4.03 -5.75 0.94
N ALA A 87 5.11 -6.09 0.26
CA ALA A 87 5.65 -5.30 -0.85
C ALA A 87 4.66 -5.25 -2.03
N LYS A 88 4.69 -4.16 -2.81
CA LYS A 88 3.75 -3.90 -3.91
C LYS A 88 3.68 -5.00 -4.97
N HIS A 89 4.81 -5.66 -5.22
CA HIS A 89 4.93 -6.73 -6.21
C HIS A 89 4.51 -8.10 -5.69
N LEU A 90 4.25 -8.22 -4.37
CA LEU A 90 3.83 -9.46 -3.71
C LEU A 90 2.36 -9.43 -3.28
N ILE A 91 1.61 -8.38 -3.64
CA ILE A 91 0.19 -8.26 -3.32
C ILE A 91 -0.58 -9.32 -4.11
N SER A 92 -1.24 -10.25 -3.42
CA SER A 92 -2.11 -11.23 -4.08
C SER A 92 -3.57 -10.78 -4.09
N LYS A 93 -4.39 -11.43 -4.94
CA LYS A 93 -5.85 -11.25 -4.93
C LYS A 93 -6.47 -11.56 -3.57
N MET A 94 -5.90 -12.54 -2.85
CA MET A 94 -6.33 -12.87 -1.49
C MET A 94 -6.01 -11.75 -0.52
N ASP A 95 -4.81 -11.17 -0.56
CA ASP A 95 -4.44 -10.04 0.31
C ASP A 95 -5.39 -8.85 0.11
N LEU A 96 -5.78 -8.57 -1.15
CA LEU A 96 -6.80 -7.56 -1.46
C LEU A 96 -8.15 -7.91 -0.84
N ALA A 97 -8.67 -9.10 -1.08
CA ALA A 97 -9.96 -9.52 -0.55
C ALA A 97 -9.99 -9.46 0.99
N PHE A 98 -8.93 -9.92 1.66
CA PHE A 98 -8.81 -9.85 3.12
C PHE A 98 -8.75 -8.42 3.62
N SER A 99 -7.98 -7.55 2.95
CA SER A 99 -7.85 -6.14 3.36
C SER A 99 -9.17 -5.39 3.22
N LEU A 100 -9.88 -5.58 2.10
CA LEU A 100 -11.20 -5.00 1.87
C LEU A 100 -12.22 -5.46 2.91
N LYS A 101 -12.27 -6.77 3.18
CA LYS A 101 -13.17 -7.35 4.19
C LYS A 101 -12.85 -6.84 5.60
N LYS A 102 -11.57 -6.78 5.97
CA LYS A 102 -11.14 -6.28 7.28
C LYS A 102 -11.53 -4.82 7.50
N GLN A 103 -11.57 -4.03 6.43
CA GLN A 103 -11.95 -2.62 6.46
C GLN A 103 -13.46 -2.39 6.30
N GLY A 104 -14.27 -3.44 6.14
CA GLY A 104 -15.72 -3.34 5.97
C GLY A 104 -16.13 -2.68 4.65
N ILE A 105 -15.25 -2.71 3.65
CA ILE A 105 -15.53 -2.17 2.31
C ILE A 105 -16.35 -3.17 1.48
N VAL A 106 -16.12 -4.48 1.69
CA VAL A 106 -16.82 -5.61 1.07
C VAL A 106 -17.19 -6.68 2.10
#